data_AF-A0A6P6NBC0-F1
#
_entry.id   AF-A0A6P6NBC0-F1
#
_cell.length_a   1.000
_cell.length_b   1.000
_cell.length_c   1.000
_cell.angle_alpha   90.00
_cell.angle_beta   90.00
_cell.angle_gamma   90.00
#
_symmetry.space_group_name_H-M   'P 1'
#
loop_
_entity.id
_entity.type
_entity.pdbx_description
1 polymer ?
#
loop_
_entity_poly.entity_id
_entity_poly.type
_entity_poly.pdbx_seq_one_letter_code
_entity_poly.pdbx_strand_id
1 'polypeptide(L)'
;MSGFNLLHLVSKGQPVKLKACGLPSGTCRSKKTWPKTFPEEELRKRLTPMQYHVTQEKGTESAFTGKYTDNKEEGIYQCVVCGAPLFTSDKKFDSGSGWPSFFDLINKDSVTLTDDFSYGMHRVETTCSQCGAHLGHFFDDGPRPTKKRYCINSASLNFRAKDSPSEEVEASRGAGQSPPSSKNEEL
;
A
#
# COMPACT_ATOMS: atom_id res chain seq x y z
N MET A 1 -14.10 69.28 60.97
CA MET A 1 -12.85 68.47 60.91
C MET A 1 -13.21 67.04 61.25
N SER A 2 -12.82 66.07 60.42
CA SER A 2 -12.68 64.66 60.81
C SER A 2 -11.85 63.99 59.71
N GLY A 3 -10.76 63.33 60.08
CA GLY A 3 -9.86 62.67 59.12
C GLY A 3 -9.77 61.19 59.46
N PHE A 4 -9.86 60.34 58.43
CA PHE A 4 -9.52 58.93 58.55
C PHE A 4 -8.47 58.56 57.51
N ASN A 5 -7.25 58.32 57.99
CA ASN A 5 -6.12 57.84 57.22
C ASN A 5 -6.23 56.31 57.14
N LEU A 6 -6.58 55.75 55.98
CA LEU A 6 -6.74 54.30 55.82
C LEU A 6 -5.45 53.66 55.30
N LEU A 7 -4.80 52.91 56.18
CA LEU A 7 -3.50 52.29 55.96
C LEU A 7 -3.59 51.06 55.04
N HIS A 8 -2.47 50.77 54.36
CA HIS A 8 -2.18 49.61 53.50
C HIS A 8 -2.96 48.30 53.77
N LEU A 9 -3.37 47.64 52.68
CA LEU A 9 -3.56 46.18 52.66
C LEU A 9 -3.10 45.58 51.32
N VAL A 10 -1.77 45.46 51.16
CA VAL A 10 -1.17 44.71 50.05
C VAL A 10 -1.34 43.22 50.33
N SER A 11 -2.25 42.57 49.59
CA SER A 11 -2.50 41.14 49.74
C SER A 11 -1.30 40.30 49.26
N LYS A 12 -0.72 39.51 50.17
CA LYS A 12 0.40 38.61 49.87
C LYS A 12 -0.12 37.30 49.27
N GLY A 13 -0.19 37.22 47.95
CA GLY A 13 -0.47 35.96 47.25
C GLY A 13 0.57 34.89 47.58
N GLN A 14 0.13 33.71 48.04
CA GLN A 14 1.00 32.57 48.30
C GLN A 14 1.27 31.77 47.01
N PRO A 15 2.50 31.25 46.79
CA PRO A 15 2.82 30.45 45.62
C PRO A 15 2.21 29.04 45.73
N VAL A 16 1.33 28.69 44.78
CA VAL A 16 0.73 27.35 44.68
C VAL A 16 1.75 26.36 44.13
N LYS A 17 2.07 25.30 44.88
CA LYS A 17 2.97 24.23 44.40
C LYS A 17 2.28 23.37 43.34
N LEU A 18 2.67 23.52 42.08
CA LEU A 18 2.32 22.58 41.02
C LEU A 18 2.96 21.21 41.31
N LYS A 19 2.13 20.18 41.47
CA LYS A 19 2.56 18.80 41.70
C LYS A 19 2.70 18.10 40.35
N ALA A 20 3.94 17.84 39.92
CA ALA A 20 4.21 17.12 38.68
C ALA A 20 3.62 15.71 38.74
N CYS A 21 2.60 15.44 37.92
CA CYS A 21 2.14 14.07 37.67
C CYS A 21 3.11 13.41 36.69
N GLY A 22 3.69 12.27 37.08
CA GLY A 22 4.55 11.50 36.21
C GLY A 22 3.77 10.99 34.99
N LEU A 23 4.19 11.39 33.79
CA LEU A 23 3.65 10.85 32.55
C LEU A 23 4.03 9.35 32.45
N PRO A 24 3.08 8.45 32.16
CA PRO A 24 3.41 7.04 31.96
C PRO A 24 4.24 6.87 30.68
N SER A 25 5.55 6.67 30.84
CA SER A 25 6.47 6.39 29.74
C SER A 25 6.20 4.98 29.20
N GLY A 26 5.37 4.88 28.15
CA GLY A 26 4.84 3.58 27.73
C GLY A 26 3.98 3.60 26.47
N THR A 27 4.28 4.41 25.46
CA THR A 27 3.65 4.27 24.13
C THR A 27 4.20 3.06 23.39
N CYS A 28 3.66 1.88 23.69
CA CYS A 28 3.96 0.64 22.98
C CYS A 28 3.45 0.71 21.53
N ARG A 29 4.24 1.32 20.64
CA ARG A 29 4.01 1.29 19.19
C ARG A 29 4.06 -0.15 18.70
N SER A 30 2.89 -0.77 18.54
CA SER A 30 2.75 -2.07 17.90
C SER A 30 3.29 -1.98 16.47
N LYS A 31 4.36 -2.73 16.19
CA LYS A 31 4.87 -2.85 14.82
C LYS A 31 3.81 -3.60 14.01
N LYS A 32 3.25 -2.96 12.97
CA LYS A 32 2.37 -3.65 12.00
C LYS A 32 3.18 -4.79 11.37
N THR A 33 2.78 -6.03 11.63
CA THR A 33 3.32 -7.23 10.98
C THR A 33 2.45 -7.59 9.79
N TRP A 34 3.07 -7.97 8.68
CA TRP A 34 2.38 -8.32 7.44
C TRP A 34 2.51 -9.82 7.16
N PRO A 35 1.50 -10.48 6.52
CA PRO A 35 1.53 -11.91 6.21
C PRO A 35 2.74 -12.38 5.38
N LYS A 36 3.28 -11.51 4.52
CA LYS A 36 4.48 -11.75 3.71
C LYS A 36 5.50 -10.65 3.98
N THR A 37 6.76 -11.04 4.14
CA THR A 37 7.92 -10.15 4.30
C THR A 37 9.04 -10.58 3.37
N PHE A 38 9.78 -9.63 2.81
CA PHE A 38 10.89 -9.88 1.87
C PHE A 38 12.13 -9.09 2.34
N PRO A 39 13.36 -9.61 2.18
CA PRO A 39 14.57 -8.87 2.52
C PRO A 39 14.83 -7.74 1.51
N GLU A 40 15.39 -6.63 2.00
CA GLU A 40 15.63 -5.42 1.19
C GLU A 40 16.44 -5.69 -0.08
N GLU A 41 17.46 -6.55 0.01
CA GLU A 41 18.33 -6.90 -1.13
C GLU A 41 17.57 -7.63 -2.25
N GLU A 42 16.61 -8.49 -1.92
CA GLU A 42 15.74 -9.14 -2.92
C GLU A 42 14.85 -8.10 -3.60
N LEU A 43 14.24 -7.20 -2.82
CA LEU A 43 13.40 -6.12 -3.34
C LEU A 43 14.18 -5.19 -4.28
N ARG A 44 15.40 -4.79 -3.90
CA ARG A 44 16.28 -3.96 -4.74
C ARG A 44 16.80 -4.69 -6.00
N LYS A 45 16.85 -6.02 -6.00
CA LYS A 45 17.26 -6.84 -7.15
C LYS A 45 16.13 -7.04 -8.18
N ARG A 46 14.87 -7.11 -7.75
CA ARG A 46 13.73 -7.46 -8.63
C ARG A 46 12.76 -6.32 -8.96
N LEU A 47 12.74 -5.25 -8.17
CA LEU A 47 11.93 -4.07 -8.45
C LEU A 47 12.75 -3.04 -9.23
N THR A 48 12.14 -2.34 -10.18
CA THR A 48 12.77 -1.16 -10.77
C THR A 48 12.93 -0.06 -9.72
N PRO A 49 13.84 0.93 -9.89
CA PRO A 49 14.02 2.00 -8.93
C PRO A 49 12.72 2.76 -8.58
N MET A 50 11.84 2.98 -9.57
CA MET A 50 10.54 3.62 -9.34
C MET A 50 9.56 2.69 -8.57
N GLN A 51 9.51 1.39 -8.90
CA GLN A 51 8.70 0.43 -8.16
C GLN A 51 9.16 0.32 -6.69
N TYR A 52 10.47 0.30 -6.46
CA TYR A 52 11.04 0.30 -5.11
C TYR A 52 10.69 1.59 -4.36
N HIS A 53 10.96 2.75 -4.95
CA HIS A 53 10.68 4.06 -4.35
C HIS A 53 9.20 4.23 -3.96
N VAL A 54 8.28 3.91 -4.89
CA VAL A 54 6.83 3.96 -4.64
C VAL A 54 6.43 2.99 -3.53
N THR A 55 6.82 1.71 -3.62
CA THR A 55 6.26 0.68 -2.74
C THR A 55 6.91 0.57 -1.36
N GLN A 56 8.19 0.93 -1.22
CA GLN A 56 8.96 0.80 0.02
C GLN A 56 9.19 2.16 0.71
N GLU A 57 9.45 3.22 -0.07
CA GLU A 57 9.81 4.55 0.43
C GLU A 57 8.60 5.52 0.46
N LYS A 58 7.41 5.01 0.10
CA LYS A 58 6.14 5.77 -0.04
C LYS A 58 6.20 6.89 -1.08
N GLY A 59 7.04 6.72 -2.10
CA GLY A 59 7.11 7.61 -3.25
C GLY A 59 5.80 7.67 -4.04
N THR A 60 5.70 8.65 -4.92
CA THR A 60 4.59 8.78 -5.88
C THR A 60 5.17 9.02 -7.27
N GLU A 61 4.73 8.27 -8.27
CA GLU A 61 5.18 8.44 -9.65
C GLU A 61 4.59 9.73 -10.26
N SER A 62 5.28 10.32 -11.23
CA SER A 62 4.76 11.51 -11.92
C SER A 62 3.43 11.21 -12.62
N ALA A 63 2.49 12.15 -12.54
CA ALA A 63 1.19 12.04 -13.19
C ALA A 63 1.35 11.75 -14.70
N PHE A 64 0.50 10.88 -15.23
CA PHE A 64 0.46 10.44 -16.64
C PHE A 64 1.70 9.67 -17.13
N THR A 65 2.69 9.35 -16.27
CA THR A 65 3.85 8.51 -16.67
C THR A 65 3.67 7.01 -16.38
N GLY A 66 2.61 6.63 -15.67
CA GLY A 66 2.36 5.24 -15.26
C GLY A 66 1.86 4.35 -16.40
N LYS A 67 2.55 3.22 -16.65
CA LYS A 67 2.20 2.21 -17.69
C LYS A 67 0.70 1.85 -17.70
N TYR A 68 0.07 1.78 -16.53
CA TYR A 68 -1.31 1.34 -16.36
C TYR A 68 -2.34 2.48 -16.21
N THR A 69 -1.94 3.75 -16.33
CA THR A 69 -2.89 4.90 -16.27
C THR A 69 -3.98 4.73 -17.31
N ASP A 70 -3.61 4.57 -18.58
CA ASP A 70 -4.56 4.46 -19.70
C ASP A 70 -4.96 3.02 -20.05
N ASN A 71 -4.43 2.01 -19.35
CA ASN A 71 -4.74 0.59 -19.63
C ASN A 71 -6.26 0.30 -19.47
N LYS A 72 -6.83 -0.39 -20.46
CA LYS A 72 -8.24 -0.79 -20.56
C LYS A 72 -8.42 -2.29 -20.89
N GLU A 73 -7.34 -3.08 -20.89
CA GLU A 73 -7.37 -4.53 -21.08
C GLU A 73 -8.15 -5.24 -19.95
N GLU A 74 -8.82 -6.35 -20.28
CA GLU A 74 -9.47 -7.20 -19.28
C GLU A 74 -8.43 -8.00 -18.48
N GLY A 75 -8.51 -7.98 -17.15
CA GLY A 75 -7.56 -8.68 -16.30
C GLY A 75 -7.55 -8.26 -14.82
N ILE A 76 -6.50 -8.69 -14.12
CA ILE A 76 -6.32 -8.50 -12.67
C ILE A 76 -5.06 -7.65 -12.43
N TYR A 77 -5.21 -6.61 -11.60
CA TYR A 77 -4.09 -5.83 -11.08
C TYR A 77 -3.65 -6.40 -9.73
N GLN A 78 -2.39 -6.79 -9.65
CA GLN A 78 -1.75 -7.41 -8.50
C GLN A 78 -0.72 -6.48 -7.88
N CYS A 79 -0.42 -6.66 -6.59
CA CYS A 79 0.70 -5.97 -5.94
C CYS A 79 2.03 -6.43 -6.56
N VAL A 80 2.79 -5.50 -7.14
CA VAL A 80 4.10 -5.79 -7.77
C VAL A 80 5.10 -6.44 -6.80
N VAL A 81 4.95 -6.18 -5.50
CA VAL A 81 5.83 -6.73 -4.46
C VAL A 81 5.51 -8.19 -4.16
N CYS A 82 4.24 -8.57 -3.99
CA CYS A 82 3.89 -9.87 -3.39
C CYS A 82 2.91 -10.75 -4.19
N GLY A 83 2.53 -10.33 -5.40
CA GLY A 83 1.62 -11.04 -6.31
C GLY A 83 0.15 -11.08 -5.86
N ALA A 84 -0.19 -10.54 -4.69
CA ALA A 84 -1.55 -10.55 -4.17
C ALA A 84 -2.49 -9.72 -5.08
N PRO A 85 -3.69 -10.22 -5.44
CA PRO A 85 -4.64 -9.49 -6.28
C PRO A 85 -5.28 -8.33 -5.49
N LEU A 86 -5.35 -7.16 -6.13
CA LEU A 86 -5.81 -5.91 -5.52
C LEU A 86 -7.08 -5.38 -6.19
N PHE A 87 -7.10 -5.34 -7.52
CA PHE A 87 -8.19 -4.78 -8.33
C PHE A 87 -8.43 -5.61 -9.60
N THR A 88 -9.59 -5.42 -10.21
CA THR A 88 -9.98 -6.03 -11.49
C THR A 88 -10.31 -4.94 -12.51
N SER A 89 -10.21 -5.25 -13.80
CA SER A 89 -10.39 -4.28 -14.90
C SER A 89 -11.78 -3.64 -14.95
N ASP A 90 -12.83 -4.39 -14.60
CA ASP A 90 -14.23 -3.90 -14.49
C ASP A 90 -14.40 -2.81 -13.41
N LYS A 91 -13.49 -2.76 -12.43
CA LYS A 91 -13.48 -1.77 -11.35
C LYS A 91 -12.62 -0.54 -11.68
N LYS A 92 -11.88 -0.56 -12.80
CA LYS A 92 -11.05 0.56 -13.25
C LYS A 92 -11.89 1.60 -13.99
N PHE A 93 -11.59 2.87 -13.79
CA PHE A 93 -12.19 3.97 -14.53
C PHE A 93 -11.15 5.05 -14.85
N ASP A 94 -11.48 5.93 -15.79
CA ASP A 94 -10.72 7.15 -16.05
C ASP A 94 -11.23 8.27 -15.14
N SER A 95 -10.34 8.86 -14.36
CA SER A 95 -10.62 9.96 -13.44
C SER A 95 -10.00 11.29 -13.87
N GLY A 96 -9.23 11.33 -14.96
CA GLY A 96 -8.41 12.47 -15.35
C GLY A 96 -7.27 12.82 -14.37
N SER A 97 -7.04 12.02 -13.31
CA SER A 97 -6.05 12.35 -12.27
C SER A 97 -4.59 12.17 -12.70
N GLY A 98 -4.33 11.34 -13.72
CA GLY A 98 -2.99 10.94 -14.16
C GLY A 98 -2.48 9.61 -13.59
N TRP A 99 -3.24 8.96 -12.70
CA TRP A 99 -2.89 7.65 -12.11
C TRP A 99 -4.03 6.61 -12.25
N PRO A 100 -3.72 5.30 -12.32
CA PRO A 100 -4.70 4.22 -12.23
C PRO A 100 -5.75 4.45 -11.14
N SER A 101 -7.02 4.50 -11.54
CA SER A 101 -8.14 4.81 -10.66
C SER A 101 -9.16 3.67 -10.66
N PHE A 102 -9.50 3.17 -9.46
CA PHE A 102 -10.45 2.07 -9.29
C PHE A 102 -11.56 2.46 -8.31
N PHE A 103 -12.80 2.00 -8.51
CA PHE A 103 -13.93 2.35 -7.65
C PHE A 103 -14.23 1.33 -6.54
N ASP A 104 -13.67 0.13 -6.61
CA ASP A 104 -13.78 -0.92 -5.59
C ASP A 104 -12.58 -1.88 -5.65
N LEU A 105 -12.36 -2.65 -4.59
CA LEU A 105 -11.30 -3.67 -4.50
C LEU A 105 -11.75 -4.99 -5.14
N ILE A 106 -10.81 -5.90 -5.48
CA ILE A 106 -11.19 -7.28 -5.83
C ILE A 106 -11.82 -8.01 -4.62
N ASN A 107 -11.20 -7.88 -3.45
CA ASN A 107 -11.70 -8.35 -2.15
C ASN A 107 -11.57 -7.21 -1.14
N LYS A 108 -12.50 -7.12 -0.18
CA LYS A 108 -12.52 -6.06 0.84
C LYS A 108 -11.22 -5.95 1.63
N ASP A 109 -10.54 -7.08 1.84
CA ASP A 109 -9.35 -7.18 2.67
C ASP A 109 -8.04 -7.14 1.85
N SER A 110 -8.08 -6.87 0.54
CA SER A 110 -6.86 -6.76 -0.30
C SER A 110 -6.00 -5.53 0.03
N VAL A 111 -6.59 -4.48 0.60
CA VAL A 111 -5.93 -3.19 0.87
C VAL A 111 -6.22 -2.74 2.30
N THR A 112 -5.16 -2.35 3.02
CA THR A 112 -5.26 -1.71 4.33
C THR A 112 -5.25 -0.19 4.14
N LEU A 113 -6.28 0.46 4.67
CA LEU A 113 -6.37 1.93 4.77
C LEU A 113 -5.64 2.42 6.04
N THR A 114 -5.06 3.62 6.01
CA THR A 114 -4.45 4.28 7.18
C THR A 114 -4.44 5.79 7.00
N ASP A 115 -4.77 6.55 8.04
CA ASP A 115 -4.70 8.02 7.99
C ASP A 115 -3.28 8.52 7.81
N ASP A 116 -3.10 9.39 6.82
CA ASP A 116 -1.89 10.16 6.55
C ASP A 116 -2.16 11.64 6.85
N PHE A 117 -1.29 12.25 7.65
CA PHE A 117 -1.33 13.66 8.03
C PHE A 117 -0.11 14.43 7.48
N SER A 118 0.62 13.85 6.53
CA SER A 118 1.81 14.44 5.92
C SER A 118 1.48 15.75 5.18
N TYR A 119 2.44 16.67 5.15
CA TYR A 119 2.33 17.97 4.48
C TYR A 119 1.17 18.86 4.97
N GLY A 120 0.59 18.58 6.15
CA GLY A 120 -0.52 19.35 6.70
C GLY A 120 -1.89 19.06 6.06
N MET A 121 -1.99 18.02 5.24
CA MET A 121 -3.24 17.53 4.66
C MET A 121 -3.67 16.25 5.37
N HIS A 122 -4.98 16.03 5.54
CA HIS A 122 -5.51 14.69 5.87
C HIS A 122 -5.76 13.94 4.56
N ARG A 123 -5.17 12.76 4.43
CA ARG A 123 -5.36 11.80 3.33
C ARG A 123 -5.54 10.41 3.91
N VAL A 124 -6.08 9.49 3.12
CA VAL A 124 -6.12 8.07 3.49
C VAL A 124 -5.15 7.31 2.60
N GLU A 125 -4.05 6.81 3.18
CA GLU A 125 -3.08 5.95 2.51
C GLU A 125 -3.71 4.58 2.22
N THR A 126 -3.34 4.00 1.06
CA THR A 126 -3.64 2.62 0.70
C THR A 126 -2.35 1.80 0.66
N THR A 127 -2.35 0.67 1.37
CA THR A 127 -1.23 -0.29 1.44
C THR A 127 -1.71 -1.70 1.14
N CYS A 128 -0.87 -2.56 0.55
CA CYS A 128 -1.22 -3.96 0.30
C CYS A 128 -1.30 -4.72 1.64
N SER A 129 -2.45 -5.29 1.97
CA SER A 129 -2.67 -5.98 3.26
C SER A 129 -1.76 -7.20 3.48
N GLN A 130 -1.21 -7.77 2.40
CA GLN A 130 -0.37 -8.96 2.44
C GLN A 130 1.11 -8.67 2.71
N CYS A 131 1.62 -7.47 2.44
CA CYS A 131 3.05 -7.16 2.55
C CYS A 131 3.40 -5.73 2.96
N GLY A 132 2.42 -4.86 3.17
CA GLY A 132 2.62 -3.47 3.58
C GLY A 132 3.07 -2.50 2.49
N ALA A 133 3.33 -2.99 1.28
CA ALA A 133 3.73 -2.17 0.13
C ALA A 133 2.76 -0.99 -0.07
N HIS A 134 3.30 0.23 -0.17
CA HIS A 134 2.52 1.43 -0.50
C HIS A 134 1.97 1.33 -1.93
N LEU A 135 0.70 1.73 -2.10
CA LEU A 135 -0.01 1.66 -3.37
C LEU A 135 -0.36 3.06 -3.88
N GLY A 136 -0.89 3.92 -3.00
CA GLY A 136 -1.39 5.25 -3.33
C GLY A 136 -2.37 5.75 -2.28
N HIS A 137 -3.44 6.44 -2.68
CA HIS A 137 -4.39 7.08 -1.77
C HIS A 137 -5.86 6.76 -2.10
N PHE A 138 -6.71 6.88 -1.09
CA PHE A 138 -8.16 6.69 -1.15
C PHE A 138 -8.91 8.03 -1.01
N PHE A 139 -9.98 8.19 -1.80
CA PHE A 139 -10.84 9.37 -1.84
C PHE A 139 -12.32 8.98 -2.00
N ASP A 140 -13.25 9.80 -1.50
CA ASP A 140 -14.71 9.62 -1.60
C ASP A 140 -15.35 10.46 -2.73
N ASP A 141 -14.60 10.67 -3.82
CA ASP A 141 -14.99 11.46 -5.00
C ASP A 141 -15.22 10.61 -6.28
N GLY A 142 -15.39 9.29 -6.10
CA GLY A 142 -15.52 8.34 -7.20
C GLY A 142 -16.92 8.21 -7.83
N PRO A 143 -17.05 7.35 -8.85
CA PRO A 143 -18.32 7.10 -9.53
C PRO A 143 -19.29 6.26 -8.67
N ARG A 144 -20.57 6.26 -9.07
CA ARG A 144 -21.52 5.23 -8.60
C ARG A 144 -21.06 3.84 -9.09
N PRO A 145 -21.28 2.75 -8.33
CA PRO A 145 -22.13 2.69 -7.14
C PRO A 145 -21.45 3.11 -5.83
N THR A 146 -20.13 2.96 -5.70
CA THR A 146 -19.44 3.08 -4.40
C THR A 146 -19.19 4.52 -3.94
N LYS A 147 -19.08 5.47 -4.89
CA LYS A 147 -18.52 6.82 -4.72
C LYS A 147 -17.05 6.87 -4.28
N LYS A 148 -16.32 5.77 -4.44
CA LYS A 148 -14.93 5.63 -3.97
C LYS A 148 -13.95 5.74 -5.12
N ARG A 149 -12.77 6.29 -4.86
CA ARG A 149 -11.63 6.31 -5.80
C ARG A 149 -10.36 5.87 -5.07
N TYR A 150 -9.92 4.66 -5.37
CA TYR A 150 -8.58 4.18 -5.09
C TYR A 150 -7.67 4.71 -6.20
N CYS A 151 -6.83 5.69 -5.88
CA CYS A 151 -5.91 6.35 -6.80
C CYS A 151 -4.50 5.79 -6.56
N ILE A 152 -4.04 4.93 -7.46
CA ILE A 152 -2.96 3.96 -7.22
C ILE A 152 -1.83 4.19 -8.22
N ASN A 153 -0.59 4.24 -7.74
CA ASN A 153 0.60 4.31 -8.58
C ASN A 153 0.69 3.07 -9.48
N SER A 154 0.87 3.24 -10.78
CA SER A 154 1.15 2.16 -11.72
C SER A 154 2.39 1.35 -11.33
N ALA A 155 3.41 2.00 -10.77
CA ALA A 155 4.62 1.36 -10.26
C ALA A 155 4.41 0.54 -8.97
N SER A 156 3.22 0.55 -8.36
CA SER A 156 2.85 -0.40 -7.30
C SER A 156 2.18 -1.68 -7.81
N LEU A 157 1.85 -1.72 -9.11
CA LEU A 157 1.02 -2.76 -9.73
C LEU A 157 1.82 -3.62 -10.71
N ASN A 158 1.46 -4.90 -10.78
CA ASN A 158 1.60 -5.73 -11.96
C ASN A 158 0.22 -6.02 -12.56
N PHE A 159 0.14 -6.37 -13.84
CA PHE A 159 -1.11 -6.71 -14.52
C PHE A 159 -1.03 -8.10 -15.13
N ARG A 160 -2.05 -8.93 -14.87
CA ARG A 160 -2.27 -10.20 -15.56
C ARG A 160 -3.52 -10.05 -16.44
N ALA A 161 -3.35 -10.11 -17.76
CA ALA A 161 -4.45 -10.14 -18.69
C ALA A 161 -5.30 -11.41 -18.50
N LYS A 162 -6.59 -11.32 -18.82
CA LYS A 162 -7.56 -12.43 -18.70
C LYS A 162 -7.17 -13.63 -19.59
N ASP A 163 -6.77 -13.34 -20.82
CA ASP A 163 -6.52 -14.35 -21.87
C ASP A 163 -5.02 -14.70 -22.02
N SER A 164 -4.15 -14.23 -21.12
CA SER A 164 -2.76 -14.70 -21.08
C SER A 164 -2.70 -16.17 -20.64
N PRO A 165 -2.04 -17.07 -21.38
CA PRO A 165 -1.85 -18.46 -20.95
C PRO A 165 -1.28 -18.52 -19.54
N SER A 166 -1.89 -19.32 -18.67
CA SER A 166 -1.32 -19.62 -17.36
C SER A 166 -0.16 -20.58 -17.54
N GLU A 167 1.06 -20.13 -17.24
CA GLU A 167 2.21 -21.00 -17.02
C GLU A 167 1.99 -21.81 -15.73
N GLU A 168 1.24 -22.90 -15.83
CA GLU A 168 1.15 -23.91 -14.78
C GLU A 168 2.41 -24.77 -14.78
N VAL A 169 2.94 -25.03 -13.59
CA VAL A 169 4.28 -25.61 -13.41
C VAL A 169 4.20 -27.14 -13.40
N GLU A 170 4.28 -27.77 -14.57
CA GLU A 170 4.47 -29.22 -14.66
C GLU A 170 5.91 -29.62 -14.28
N ALA A 171 6.12 -29.86 -13.00
CA ALA A 171 7.31 -30.50 -12.48
C ALA A 171 7.06 -32.00 -12.17
N SER A 172 8.01 -32.83 -12.59
CA SER A 172 8.25 -34.23 -12.16
C SER A 172 7.15 -35.29 -12.35
N ARG A 173 7.19 -35.97 -13.50
CA ARG A 173 7.01 -37.44 -13.57
C ARG A 173 8.06 -38.12 -14.47
N GLY A 174 9.23 -38.38 -13.88
CA GLY A 174 10.23 -39.27 -14.47
C GLY A 174 10.09 -40.70 -13.93
N ALA A 175 9.73 -41.65 -14.79
CA ALA A 175 9.88 -43.10 -14.56
C ALA A 175 9.99 -43.78 -15.94
N GLY A 176 11.07 -44.55 -16.16
CA GLY A 176 11.40 -45.06 -17.49
C GLY A 176 10.72 -46.38 -17.87
N GLN A 177 10.79 -46.71 -19.16
CA GLN A 177 10.66 -48.08 -19.67
C GLN A 177 11.38 -48.23 -21.03
N SER A 178 12.19 -49.28 -21.12
CA SER A 178 12.90 -49.79 -22.30
C SER A 178 12.68 -51.31 -22.34
N PRO A 179 13.10 -52.08 -23.38
CA PRO A 179 13.66 -51.70 -24.68
C PRO A 179 12.59 -51.97 -25.79
N PRO A 180 12.64 -52.89 -26.79
CA PRO A 180 13.67 -53.85 -27.26
C PRO A 180 14.25 -53.56 -28.66
N SER A 181 15.58 -53.62 -28.73
CA SER A 181 16.44 -54.11 -29.82
C SER A 181 15.86 -54.30 -31.25
N SER A 182 16.31 -53.47 -32.19
CA SER A 182 16.62 -53.90 -33.56
C SER A 182 18.06 -54.47 -33.62
N LYS A 183 18.33 -55.42 -34.53
CA LYS A 183 19.65 -56.04 -34.72
C LYS A 183 20.41 -55.42 -35.89
N ASN A 184 21.74 -55.55 -35.86
CA ASN A 184 22.61 -55.27 -37.00
C ASN A 184 22.42 -56.30 -38.11
N GLU A 185 22.58 -55.88 -39.35
CA GLU A 185 23.32 -56.64 -40.38
C GLU A 185 23.92 -55.64 -41.39
N GLU A 186 25.15 -55.90 -41.83
CA GLU A 186 25.95 -55.04 -42.71
C GLU A 186 26.67 -55.94 -43.72
N LEU A 187 26.25 -55.88 -45.00
CA LEU A 187 27.00 -56.23 -46.22
C LEU A 187 26.11 -56.03 -47.48
#